data_AF-A0A2N7Y4E6-F1
#
_entry.id   AF-A0A2N7Y4E6-F1
#
_cell.length_a   1.000
_cell.length_b   1.000
_cell.length_c   1.000
_cell.angle_alpha   90.00
_cell.angle_beta   90.00
_cell.angle_gamma   90.00
#
_symmetry.space_group_name_H-M   'P 1'
#
loop_
_entity.id
_entity.type
_entity.pdbx_description
1 polymer ?
#
loop_
_entity_poly.entity_id
_entity_poly.type
_entity_poly.pdbx_seq_one_letter_code
_entity_poly.pdbx_strand_id
1 'polypeptide(L)' 'MNVDVRADIQSGIRADATKLPFKDSSVGEIVASNPFIPKSAGGTNSMMDFLPEATRVVEPGGKIFVNANAANPYGKIPSA' A
#
# COMPACT_ATOMS: atom_id res chain seq x y z
N MET A 1 9.40 1.92 -11.21
CA MET A 1 8.44 0.82 -11.04
C MET A 1 9.16 -0.22 -10.22
N ASN A 2 8.85 -0.31 -8.93
CA ASN A 2 9.57 -1.19 -8.02
C ASN A 2 8.84 -2.53 -8.03
N VAL A 3 9.34 -3.46 -8.83
CA VAL A 3 8.87 -4.84 -8.89
C VAL A 3 9.89 -5.64 -8.11
N ASP A 4 9.45 -6.28 -7.02
CA ASP A 4 10.27 -7.24 -6.30
C ASP A 4 9.77 -8.64 -6.61
N VAL A 5 10.72 -9.56 -6.83
CA VAL A 5 10.50 -10.91 -7.34
C VAL A 5 10.89 -11.89 -6.24
N ARG A 6 9.88 -12.41 -5.53
CA ARG A 6 10.04 -13.61 -4.71
C ARG A 6 9.61 -14.83 -5.53
N ALA A 7 10.17 -16.00 -5.23
CA ALA A 7 9.88 -17.24 -5.96
C ALA A 7 8.41 -17.70 -5.86
N ASP A 8 7.67 -17.18 -4.88
CA ASP A 8 6.25 -17.41 -4.64
C ASP A 8 5.34 -16.33 -5.28
N ILE A 9 5.89 -15.29 -5.91
CA ILE A 9 5.10 -14.29 -6.63
C ILE A 9 4.59 -14.91 -7.93
N GLN A 10 3.30 -15.23 -7.94
CA GLN A 10 2.64 -15.87 -9.08
C GLN A 10 2.36 -14.89 -10.22
N SER A 11 2.20 -13.59 -9.93
CA SER A 11 1.90 -12.58 -10.94
C SER A 11 2.25 -11.16 -10.48
N GLY A 12 2.48 -10.29 -11.45
CA GLY A 12 2.58 -8.83 -11.25
C GLY A 12 1.63 -8.13 -12.21
N ILE A 13 1.00 -7.06 -11.76
CA ILE A 13 0.05 -6.28 -12.55
C ILE A 13 0.38 -4.80 -12.47
N ARG A 14 0.12 -4.06 -13.55
CA ARG A 14 0.13 -2.60 -13.53
C ARG A 14 -1.26 -2.12 -13.11
N ALA A 15 -1.35 -1.52 -11.94
CA ALA A 15 -2.60 -1.01 -11.39
C ALA A 15 -2.43 0.39 -10.81
N ASP A 16 -3.55 1.11 -10.71
CA ASP A 16 -3.63 2.32 -9.91
C ASP A 16 -3.77 1.92 -8.43
N ALA A 17 -2.88 2.45 -7.58
CA ALA A 17 -2.88 2.12 -6.15
C ALA A 17 -4.11 2.70 -5.41
N THR A 18 -4.84 3.63 -6.02
CA THR A 18 -6.11 4.19 -5.53
C THR A 18 -7.33 3.43 -6.07
N LYS A 19 -7.12 2.45 -6.96
CA LYS A 19 -8.15 1.61 -7.57
C LYS A 19 -7.61 0.22 -7.90
N LEU A 20 -7.35 -0.55 -6.86
CA LEU A 20 -6.87 -1.92 -6.93
C LEU A 20 -7.89 -2.83 -7.63
N PRO A 21 -7.45 -3.74 -8.50
CA PRO A 21 -8.33 -4.63 -9.26
C PRO A 21 -8.78 -5.85 -8.44
N PHE A 22 -9.08 -5.63 -7.15
CA PHE A 22 -9.58 -6.63 -6.23
C PHE A 22 -11.00 -6.28 -5.79
N LYS A 23 -11.77 -7.31 -5.46
CA LYS A 23 -13.11 -7.14 -4.90
C LYS A 23 -13.01 -6.60 -3.47
N ASP A 24 -14.08 -6.00 -3.00
CA ASP A 24 -14.20 -5.62 -1.60
C ASP A 24 -13.95 -6.84 -0.70
N SER A 25 -13.22 -6.65 0.40
CA SER A 25 -12.98 -7.69 1.41
C SER A 25 -12.49 -9.03 0.85
N SER A 26 -11.54 -9.01 -0.09
CA SER A 26 -11.03 -10.21 -0.78
C SER A 26 -9.54 -10.48 -0.55
N VAL A 27 -8.86 -9.58 0.16
CA VAL A 27 -7.42 -9.67 0.42
C VAL A 27 -7.19 -9.84 1.93
N GLY A 28 -6.48 -10.90 2.32
CA GLY A 28 -6.14 -11.15 3.73
C GLY A 28 -4.99 -10.29 4.26
N GLU A 29 -4.05 -9.93 3.39
CA GLU A 29 -2.86 -9.13 3.75
C GLU A 29 -2.44 -8.19 2.62
N ILE A 30 -2.11 -6.95 2.99
CA ILE A 30 -1.47 -5.97 2.12
C ILE A 30 -0.14 -5.57 2.75
N VAL A 31 0.94 -5.64 1.97
CA VAL A 31 2.25 -5.09 2.35
C VAL A 31 2.59 -3.97 1.37
N ALA A 32 2.60 -2.74 1.87
CA ALA A 32 2.87 -1.54 1.08
C ALA A 32 4.14 -0.84 1.57
N SER A 33 5.10 -0.64 0.68
CA SER A 33 6.35 0.05 1.01
C SER A 33 6.31 1.49 0.56
N ASN A 34 6.26 2.42 1.52
CA ASN A 34 6.12 3.86 1.29
C ASN A 34 5.08 4.23 0.20
N PRO A 35 3.77 3.94 0.39
CA PRO A 35 2.73 4.18 -0.61
C PRO A 35 2.36 5.68 -0.74
N PHE A 36 3.37 6.54 -0.88
CA PHE A 36 3.25 7.98 -1.08
C PHE A 36 2.85 8.27 -2.53
N ILE A 37 1.79 9.06 -2.72
CA ILE A 37 1.34 9.50 -4.04
C ILE A 37 1.59 11.01 -4.18
N PRO A 38 2.48 11.45 -5.09
CA PRO A 38 2.77 12.87 -5.29
C PRO A 38 1.61 13.58 -5.97
N LYS A 39 1.50 14.90 -5.76
CA LYS A 39 0.54 15.76 -6.48
C LYS A 39 0.61 15.65 -8.00
N SER A 40 1.82 15.46 -8.55
CA SER A 40 2.03 15.26 -9.99
C SER A 40 1.38 13.97 -10.53
N ALA A 41 1.07 13.01 -9.66
CA ALA A 41 0.35 11.78 -9.97
C ALA A 41 -1.11 11.82 -9.47
N GLY A 42 -1.63 13.00 -9.09
CA GLY A 42 -3.01 13.18 -8.62
C GLY A 42 -3.23 12.94 -7.12
N GLY A 43 -2.17 12.71 -6.34
CA GLY A 43 -2.26 12.51 -4.89
C GLY A 43 -2.15 13.79 -4.06
N THR A 44 -2.03 13.61 -2.75
CA THR A 44 -1.98 14.66 -1.72
C THR A 44 -0.59 14.82 -1.09
N ASN A 45 0.46 14.22 -1.70
CA ASN A 45 1.79 14.08 -1.10
C ASN A 45 1.74 13.29 0.22
N SER A 46 0.94 12.25 0.26
CA SER A 46 0.71 11.43 1.44
C SER A 46 0.41 9.99 1.05
N MET A 47 0.45 9.08 2.01
CA MET A 47 -0.14 7.75 1.84
C MET A 47 -1.66 7.73 2.02
N MET A 48 -2.25 8.83 2.50
CA MET A 48 -3.68 8.89 2.81
C MET A 48 -4.56 8.68 1.57
N ASP A 49 -4.02 8.85 0.37
CA ASP A 49 -4.71 8.53 -0.88
C ASP A 49 -4.83 7.02 -1.12
N PHE A 50 -3.89 6.23 -0.58
CA PHE A 50 -3.84 4.77 -0.74
C PHE A 50 -4.70 4.03 0.30
N LEU A 51 -4.71 4.51 1.55
CA LEU A 51 -5.34 3.79 2.66
C LEU A 51 -6.85 3.48 2.46
N PRO A 52 -7.68 4.38 1.90
CA PRO A 52 -9.09 4.06 1.66
C PRO A 52 -9.27 2.85 0.74
N GLU A 53 -8.47 2.78 -0.32
CA GLU A 53 -8.56 1.69 -1.28
C GLU A 53 -8.01 0.38 -0.71
N ALA A 54 -6.88 0.45 0.02
CA ALA A 54 -6.36 -0.70 0.75
C ALA A 54 -7.39 -1.26 1.76
N THR A 55 -8.11 -0.36 2.44
CA THR A 55 -9.16 -0.73 3.40
C THR A 55 -10.39 -1.33 2.70
N ARG A 56 -10.74 -0.87 1.50
CA ARG A 56 -11.86 -1.45 0.73
C ARG A 56 -11.63 -2.94 0.43
N VAL A 57 -10.43 -3.28 -0.02
CA VAL A 57 -10.13 -4.64 -0.50
C VAL A 57 -9.70 -5.59 0.60
N VAL A 58 -9.21 -5.09 1.75
CA VAL A 58 -8.84 -5.95 2.88
C VAL A 58 -10.08 -6.53 3.55
N GLU A 59 -10.06 -7.82 3.86
CA GLU A 59 -11.16 -8.47 4.57
C GLU A 59 -11.24 -8.02 6.06
N PRO A 60 -12.41 -8.14 6.71
CA PRO A 60 -12.52 -7.89 8.15
C PRO A 60 -11.52 -8.76 8.96
N GLY A 61 -10.66 -8.10 9.73
CA GLY A 61 -9.59 -8.77 10.50
C GLY A 61 -8.30 -9.02 9.72
N GLY A 62 -8.30 -8.76 8.40
CA GLY A 62 -7.09 -8.73 7.57
C GLY A 62 -6.14 -7.60 7.96
N LYS A 63 -4.92 -7.65 7.43
CA LYS A 63 -3.82 -6.79 7.87
C LYS A 63 -3.27 -5.92 6.76
N ILE A 64 -2.97 -4.67 7.10
CA ILE A 64 -2.23 -3.74 6.24
C ILE A 64 -0.92 -3.40 6.93
N PHE A 65 0.18 -3.83 6.34
CA PHE A 65 1.53 -3.47 6.76
C PHE A 65 2.04 -2.32 5.90
N VAL A 66 2.37 -1.21 6.53
CA VAL A 66 2.99 -0.06 5.86
C VAL A 66 4.45 0.05 6.29
N ASN A 67 5.36 -0.25 5.37
CA ASN A 67 6.78 -0.05 5.62
C ASN A 67 7.08 1.43 5.47
N ALA A 68 7.35 2.08 6.61
CA ALA A 68 7.68 3.48 6.70
C ALA A 68 9.19 3.72 6.58
N ASN A 69 9.55 4.94 6.18
CA ASN A 69 10.91 5.47 6.30
C ASN A 69 10.87 6.74 7.18
N ALA A 70 12.02 7.36 7.43
CA ALA A 70 12.11 8.55 8.27
C ALA A 70 11.30 9.77 7.76
N ALA A 71 10.90 9.78 6.50
CA ALA A 71 10.09 10.85 5.91
C ALA A 71 8.57 10.58 6.04
N ASN A 72 8.17 9.43 6.56
CA ASN A 72 6.78 9.04 6.69
C ASN A 72 6.20 9.55 8.03
N PRO A 73 5.26 10.51 8.01
CA PRO A 73 4.72 11.11 9.25
C PRO A 73 3.90 10.13 10.10
N TYR A 74 3.57 8.95 9.57
CA TYR A 74 2.76 7.92 10.24
C TYR A 74 3.59 6.76 10.79
N GLY A 75 4.88 6.69 10.47
CA GLY A 75 5.79 5.68 11.00
C GLY A 75 6.66 6.24 12.12
N LYS A 76 6.41 5.83 13.36
CA LYS A 76 7.37 6.06 14.45
C LYS A 76 8.39 4.92 14.41
N ILE A 77 9.62 5.22 13.98
CA ILE A 77 10.75 4.33 14.21
C ILE A 77 11.05 4.39 15.72
N PRO A 78 11.06 3.26 16.44
CA PRO A 78 11.48 3.26 17.85
C PRO A 78 12.86 3.90 17.95
N SER A 79 13.03 4.89 18.83
CA SER A 79 14.36 5.38 19.17
C SER A 79 15.15 4.22 19.79
N ALA A 80 16.34 3.96 19.26
CA ALA A 80 17.28 2.98 19.80
C ALA A 80 17.67 3.31 21.26
#